data_AF-A0A2Y4YMN0-F1
#
_entry.id   AF-A0A2Y4YMN0-F1
#
_cell.length_a   1.000
_cell.length_b   1.000
_cell.length_c   1.000
_cell.angle_alpha   90.00
_cell.angle_beta   90.00
_cell.angle_gamma   90.00
#
_symmetry.space_group_name_H-M   'P 1'
#
loop_
_entity.id
_entity.type
_entity.pdbx_description
1 polymer ?
#
loop_
_entity_poly.entity_id
_entity_poly.type
_entity_poly.pdbx_seq_one_letter_code
_entity_poly.pdbx_strand_id
1 'polypeptide(L)' 'MLDGVKRYAAWVRATGNTGTQFVKQAATFFGPDRHFEDFWQQPAAPGGGRQRQVDVLAGLGAMSDKFGKSSDKLTF' A
#
# COMPACT_ATOMS: atom_id res chain seq x y z
N MET A 1 -18.92 10.63 -7.88
CA MET A 1 -17.70 11.09 -7.18
C MET A 1 -16.95 9.91 -6.53
N LEU A 2 -17.51 9.22 -5.54
CA LEU A 2 -16.84 8.09 -4.85
C LEU A 2 -16.39 6.95 -5.78
N ASP A 3 -17.18 6.62 -6.80
CA ASP A 3 -16.80 5.55 -7.74
C ASP A 3 -15.61 5.94 -8.62
N GLY A 4 -15.42 7.23 -8.89
CA GLY A 4 -14.23 7.78 -9.51
C GLY A 4 -12.97 7.61 -8.65
N VAL A 5 -13.10 7.93 -7.36
CA VAL A 5 -12.03 7.74 -6.36
C VAL A 5 -11.65 6.27 -6.25
N LYS A 6 -12.63 5.36 -6.20
CA LYS A 6 -12.38 3.91 -6.14
C LYS A 6 -11.62 3.41 -7.37
N ARG A 7 -12.03 3.83 -8.58
CA ARG A 7 -11.32 3.48 -9.82
C ARG A 7 -9.89 4.02 -9.84
N TYR A 8 -9.70 5.28 -9.43
CA TYR A 8 -8.37 5.87 -9.34
C TYR A 8 -7.48 5.14 -8.32
N ALA A 9 -7.99 4.83 -7.13
CA ALA A 9 -7.26 4.06 -6.12
C ALA A 9 -6.88 2.66 -6.64
N ALA A 10 -7.76 2.02 -7.39
CA ALA A 10 -7.51 0.73 -8.01
C ALA A 10 -6.42 0.81 -9.09
N TRP A 11 -6.38 1.90 -9.86
CA TRP A 11 -5.31 2.18 -10.83
C TRP A 11 -3.97 2.47 -10.16
N VAL A 12 -3.93 3.33 -9.14
CA VAL A 12 -2.71 3.68 -8.38
C VAL A 12 -2.09 2.45 -7.70
N ARG A 13 -2.92 1.50 -7.24
CA ARG A 13 -2.46 0.21 -6.73
C ARG A 13 -1.91 -0.69 -7.84
N ALA A 14 -2.62 -0.80 -8.96
CA ALA A 14 -2.21 -1.64 -10.08
C ALA A 14 -0.91 -1.16 -10.75
N THR A 15 -0.65 0.15 -10.78
CA THR A 15 0.58 0.72 -11.34
C THR A 15 1.74 0.76 -10.35
N GLY A 16 1.51 0.45 -9.06
CA GLY A 16 2.55 0.52 -8.03
C GLY A 16 2.88 1.95 -7.57
N ASN A 17 2.03 2.93 -7.88
CA ASN A 17 2.26 4.34 -7.52
C ASN A 17 1.77 4.69 -6.11
N THR A 18 1.24 3.72 -5.34
CA THR A 18 0.75 3.95 -3.98
C THR A 18 1.89 4.42 -3.07
N GLY A 19 1.69 5.54 -2.36
CA GLY A 19 2.71 6.10 -1.46
C GLY A 19 3.90 6.76 -2.17
N THR A 20 3.82 6.96 -3.48
CA THR A 20 4.84 7.67 -4.26
C THR A 20 4.44 9.11 -4.53
N GLN A 21 5.41 9.94 -4.92
CA GLN A 21 5.17 11.31 -5.40
C GLN A 21 4.34 11.41 -6.68
N PHE A 22 4.08 10.28 -7.36
CA PHE A 22 3.37 10.24 -8.65
C PHE A 22 1.84 10.11 -8.49
N VAL A 23 1.32 10.14 -7.26
CA VAL A 23 -0.13 10.22 -7.01
C VAL A 23 -0.60 11.67 -7.24
N LYS A 24 -1.74 11.84 -7.93
CA LYS A 24 -2.33 13.16 -8.17
C LYS A 24 -2.67 13.82 -6.83
N GLN A 25 -2.28 15.08 -6.68
CA GLN A 25 -2.65 15.87 -5.50
C GLN A 25 -4.16 16.02 -5.40
N ALA A 26 -4.68 16.00 -4.17
CA ALA A 26 -6.11 16.10 -3.91
C ALA A 26 -6.72 17.40 -4.49
N ALA A 27 -6.00 18.52 -4.39
CA ALA A 27 -6.45 19.81 -4.92
C ALA A 27 -6.67 19.78 -6.44
N THR A 28 -5.77 19.13 -7.18
CA THR A 28 -5.93 18.92 -8.63
C THR A 28 -7.02 17.89 -8.91
N PHE A 29 -7.01 16.77 -8.19
CA PHE A 29 -7.93 15.65 -8.43
C PHE A 29 -9.41 16.02 -8.20
N PHE A 30 -9.69 16.83 -7.19
CA PHE A 30 -11.04 17.34 -6.88
C PHE A 30 -11.28 18.78 -7.37
N GLY A 31 -10.37 19.31 -8.19
CA GLY A 31 -10.50 20.64 -8.79
C GLY A 31 -11.62 20.73 -9.83
N PRO A 32 -11.76 21.89 -10.48
CA PRO A 32 -12.82 22.16 -11.46
C PRO A 32 -12.90 21.17 -12.62
N ASP A 33 -11.76 20.57 -12.98
CA ASP A 33 -11.66 19.57 -14.05
C ASP A 33 -12.24 18.21 -13.67
N ARG A 34 -12.51 17.98 -12.38
CA ARG A 34 -13.15 16.76 -11.86
C ARG A 34 -12.50 15.47 -12.34
N HIS A 35 -11.18 15.30 -12.13
CA HIS A 35 -10.43 14.10 -12.55
C HIS A 35 -10.95 12.76 -12.00
N PHE A 36 -11.83 12.76 -11.01
CA PHE A 36 -12.56 11.55 -10.61
C PHE A 36 -13.54 11.04 -11.69
N GLU A 37 -13.92 11.88 -12.65
CA GLU A 37 -14.78 11.52 -13.79
C GLU A 37 -14.00 10.81 -14.91
N ASP A 38 -12.67 10.99 -14.96
CA ASP A 38 -11.79 10.37 -15.94
C ASP A 38 -11.90 8.82 -15.94
N PHE A 39 -11.63 8.24 -17.11
CA PHE A 39 -11.65 6.80 -17.29
C PHE A 39 -10.34 6.16 -16.82
N TRP A 40 -10.30 5.79 -15.53
CA TRP A 40 -9.16 5.09 -14.92
C TRP A 40 -9.21 3.59 -15.18
N GLN A 41 -8.68 3.16 -16.32
CA GLN A 41 -8.58 1.75 -16.69
C GLN A 41 -7.38 1.09 -16.00
N GLN A 42 -7.62 0.09 -15.15
CA GLN A 42 -6.53 -0.70 -14.59
C GLN A 42 -5.77 -1.40 -15.73
N PRO A 43 -4.42 -1.29 -15.77
CA PRO A 43 -3.64 -2.08 -16.73
C PRO A 43 -3.93 -3.56 -16.53
N ALA A 44 -4.04 -4.31 -17.62
CA ALA A 44 -4.19 -5.76 -17.56
C ALA A 44 -3.05 -6.31 -16.70
N ALA A 45 -3.40 -7.06 -15.65
CA ALA A 45 -2.41 -7.54 -14.70
C ALA A 45 -1.32 -8.32 -15.45
N PRO A 46 -0.03 -7.96 -15.34
CA PRO A 46 1.02 -8.89 -15.70
C PRO A 46 0.83 -10.09 -14.77
N GLY A 47 0.55 -11.27 -15.34
CA GLY A 47 0.25 -12.47 -14.58
C GLY A 47 1.27 -12.67 -13.45
N GLY A 48 0.80 -12.76 -12.22
CA GLY A 48 1.54 -13.27 -11.06
C GLY A 48 2.68 -12.39 -10.54
N GLY A 49 2.49 -11.84 -9.35
CA GLY A 49 3.59 -11.63 -8.40
C GLY A 49 4.21 -10.24 -8.37
N ARG A 50 3.55 -9.32 -7.66
CA ARG A 50 4.24 -8.30 -6.82
C ARG A 50 3.28 -7.59 -5.86
N GLN A 51 2.45 -8.35 -5.17
CA GLN A 51 1.75 -7.88 -3.96
C GLN A 51 2.75 -7.94 -2.80
N ARG A 52 3.69 -7.01 -2.76
CA ARG A 52 4.73 -6.90 -1.72
C ARG A 52 5.01 -5.46 -1.35
N GLN A 53 3.97 -4.68 -0.99
CA GLN A 53 4.22 -3.39 -0.32
C GLN A 53 2.97 -2.78 0.34
N VAL A 54 2.22 -3.52 1.15
CA VAL A 54 1.36 -2.85 2.18
C VAL A 54 1.46 -3.46 3.58
N ASP A 55 2.25 -4.52 3.79
CA ASP A 55 2.49 -5.09 5.12
C ASP A 55 3.57 -4.36 5.94
N VAL A 56 4.25 -3.34 5.38
CA VAL A 56 5.39 -2.68 6.05
C VAL A 56 4.97 -1.67 7.14
N LEU A 57 3.68 -1.31 7.24
CA LEU A 57 3.18 -0.38 8.27
C LEU A 57 2.22 -1.00 9.29
N ALA A 58 1.89 -2.30 9.18
CA ALA A 58 1.12 -3.05 10.19
C ALA A 58 1.98 -4.02 11.02
N GLY A 59 3.22 -4.30 10.61
CA GLY A 59 4.11 -5.27 11.26
C GLY A 59 5.15 -4.70 12.23
N LEU A 60 5.20 -3.38 12.45
CA LEU A 60 6.24 -2.72 13.26
C LEU A 60 5.91 -2.69 14.79
N GLY A 61 5.17 -3.68 15.29
CA GLY A 61 4.70 -3.72 16.67
C GLY A 61 4.65 -5.09 17.35
N ALA A 62 5.04 -6.18 16.69
CA ALA A 62 4.88 -7.52 17.26
C ALA A 62 6.01 -8.49 16.84
N MET A 63 7.24 -8.24 17.29
CA MET A 63 8.27 -9.29 17.42
C MET A 63 9.47 -8.74 18.21
N SER A 64 9.23 -8.26 19.44
CA SER A 64 10.30 -7.86 20.38
C SER A 64 10.66 -8.98 21.38
N ASP A 65 10.03 -10.16 21.29
CA ASP A 65 10.10 -11.21 22.31
C ASP A 65 10.88 -12.46 21.86
N LYS A 66 12.05 -12.29 21.23
CA LYS A 66 12.95 -13.43 20.94
C LYS A 66 14.43 -13.14 21.13
N PHE A 67 14.78 -12.36 22.15
CA PHE A 67 16.14 -12.36 22.70
C PHE A 67 16.10 -12.17 24.21
N GLY A 68 16.46 -13.21 24.97
CA GLY A 68 16.82 -13.07 26.38
C GLY A 68 16.06 -13.93 27.40
N LYS A 69 16.34 -15.23 27.44
CA LYS A 69 16.58 -15.95 28.71
C LYS A 69 17.24 -17.31 28.44
N SER A 70 18.55 -17.29 28.21
CA SER A 70 19.40 -18.47 28.39
C SER A 70 20.22 -18.24 29.65
N SER A 71 19.74 -18.75 30.77
CA SER A 71 20.53 -19.06 31.96
C SER A 71 19.57 -19.75 32.92
N ASP A 72 19.76 -21.05 33.16
CA ASP A 72 19.48 -21.77 34.42
C ASP A 72 19.40 -23.28 34.14
N LYS A 73 20.52 -23.84 33.68
CA LYS A 73 20.87 -25.26 33.85
C LYS A 73 22.39 -25.40 33.97
N LEU A 74 22.95 -24.98 35.12
CA LEU A 74 24.17 -25.59 35.63
C LEU A 74 23.77 -26.55 36.76
N THR A 75 23.87 -27.83 36.47
CA THR A 75 23.95 -28.90 37.45
C THR A 75 25.12 -29.78 37.06
N PHE A 76 26.25 -29.58 37.74
CA PHE A 76 26.96 -30.64 38.45
C PHE A 76 27.84 -30.00 39.53
#